data_AF-A0A0F3GJ67-F1
#
_entry.id   AF-A0A0F3GJ67-F1
#
_cell.length_a   1.000
_cell.length_b   1.000
_cell.length_c   1.000
_cell.angle_alpha   90.00
_cell.angle_beta   90.00
_cell.angle_gamma   90.00
#
_symmetry.space_group_name_H-M   'P 1'
#
loop_
_entity.id
_entity.type
_entity.pdbx_description
1 polymer ?
#
loop_
_entity_poly.entity_id
_entity_poly.type
_entity_poly.pdbx_seq_one_letter_code
_entity_poly.pdbx_strand_id
1 'polypeptide(L)'
;MRYDTKEELTVLNELYGYLRLYTNFFQPVMKLIEKTRIGSKIVKKYDKSKTPYQRVIESEHIPHKNKEQLQQQYALLNPAELKRGIIRLQDKLHTLVTAKKH
;
A
#
# COMPACT_ATOMS: atom_id res chain seq x y z
N MET A 1 5.26 17.42 12.63
CA MET A 1 3.90 17.96 12.46
C MET A 1 2.93 16.86 12.80
N ARG A 2 1.91 17.13 13.64
CA ARG A 2 1.03 16.10 14.19
C ARG A 2 -0.41 16.34 13.71
N TYR A 3 -1.04 15.27 13.21
CA TYR A 3 -2.43 15.27 12.71
C TYR A 3 -3.36 14.98 13.89
N ASP A 4 -3.92 16.04 14.48
CA ASP A 4 -4.64 15.98 15.76
C ASP A 4 -6.09 16.47 15.67
N THR A 5 -6.52 16.95 14.50
CA THR A 5 -7.89 17.41 14.29
C THR A 5 -8.77 16.29 13.73
N LYS A 6 -10.07 16.40 13.96
CA LYS A 6 -11.05 15.46 13.41
C LYS A 6 -11.06 15.50 11.89
N GLU A 7 -10.93 16.69 11.28
CA GLU A 7 -10.90 16.80 9.82
C GLU A 7 -9.67 16.12 9.22
N GLU A 8 -8.48 16.31 9.81
CA GLU A 8 -7.25 15.63 9.36
C GLU A 8 -7.38 14.11 9.45
N LEU A 9 -7.96 13.59 10.55
CA LEU A 9 -8.18 12.15 10.74
C LEU A 9 -9.12 11.59 9.66
N THR A 10 -10.20 12.29 9.33
CA THR A 10 -11.13 11.85 8.27
C THR A 10 -10.43 11.79 6.92
N VAL A 11 -9.67 12.82 6.54
CA VAL A 11 -8.91 12.83 5.27
C VAL A 11 -7.86 11.73 5.25
N LEU A 12 -7.18 11.49 6.37
CA LEU A 12 -6.18 10.45 6.49
C LEU A 12 -6.79 9.04 6.33
N ASN A 13 -7.94 8.79 6.95
CA ASN A 13 -8.65 7.51 6.80
C ASN A 13 -9.09 7.27 5.35
N GLU A 14 -9.60 8.31 4.68
CA GLU A 14 -9.95 8.23 3.27
C GLU A 14 -8.71 7.93 2.41
N LEU A 15 -7.61 8.64 2.65
CA LEU A 15 -6.32 8.44 1.97
C LEU A 15 -5.80 7.01 2.15
N TYR A 16 -5.91 6.46 3.37
CA TYR A 16 -5.55 5.08 3.64
C TYR A 16 -6.40 4.08 2.87
N GLY A 17 -7.68 4.36 2.64
CA GLY A 17 -8.55 3.56 1.78
C GLY A 17 -7.98 3.40 0.37
N TYR A 18 -7.59 4.50 -0.27
CA TYR A 18 -6.97 4.49 -1.59
C TYR A 18 -5.58 3.86 -1.57
N LEU A 19 -4.74 4.22 -0.59
CA LEU A 19 -3.37 3.70 -0.47
C LEU A 19 -3.35 2.18 -0.28
N ARG A 20 -4.28 1.64 0.51
CA ARG A 20 -4.40 0.19 0.72
C ARG A 20 -4.64 -0.53 -0.61
N LEU A 21 -5.52 -0.01 -1.47
CA LEU A 21 -5.78 -0.60 -2.77
C LEU A 21 -4.57 -0.47 -3.70
N TYR A 22 -4.00 0.72 -3.76
CA TYR A 22 -2.86 0.99 -4.64
C TYR A 22 -1.63 0.13 -4.30
N THR A 23 -1.27 0.08 -3.02
CA THR A 23 -0.09 -0.66 -2.54
C THR A 23 -0.27 -2.18 -2.67
N ASN A 24 -1.43 -2.72 -2.25
CA ASN A 24 -1.62 -4.16 -2.24
C ASN A 24 -1.80 -4.77 -3.64
N PHE A 25 -2.47 -4.05 -4.54
CA PHE A 25 -2.78 -4.59 -5.87
C PHE A 25 -1.73 -4.22 -6.94
N PHE A 26 -1.08 -3.05 -6.83
CA PHE A 26 -0.26 -2.51 -7.92
C PHE A 26 1.21 -2.23 -7.59
N GLN A 27 1.64 -2.31 -6.32
CA GLN A 27 3.05 -2.12 -5.97
C GLN A 27 3.74 -3.46 -5.70
N PRO A 28 4.71 -3.85 -6.54
CA PRO A 28 5.47 -5.07 -6.31
C PRO A 28 6.48 -4.84 -5.18
N VAL A 29 6.59 -5.83 -4.28
CA VAL A 29 7.53 -5.81 -3.17
C VAL A 29 8.44 -7.03 -3.23
N MET A 30 9.72 -6.81 -2.87
CA MET A 30 10.71 -7.86 -2.69
C MET A 30 10.86 -8.15 -1.21
N LYS A 31 10.67 -9.42 -0.82
CA LYS A 31 10.91 -9.90 0.53
C LYS A 31 12.35 -10.39 0.64
N LEU A 32 13.00 -10.05 1.76
CA LEU A 32 14.30 -10.60 2.12
C LEU A 32 14.10 -12.08 2.50
N ILE A 33 14.70 -12.99 1.75
CA ILE A 33 14.60 -14.44 1.99
C ILE A 33 15.78 -14.98 2.80
N GLU A 34 16.94 -14.37 2.65
CA GLU A 34 18.14 -14.83 3.34
C GLU A 34 19.06 -13.64 3.62
N LYS A 35 19.74 -13.70 4.77
CA LYS A 35 20.78 -12.75 5.14
C LYS A 35 21.91 -13.51 5.82
N THR A 36 23.06 -13.53 5.16
CA THR A 36 24.23 -14.30 5.60
C THR A 36 25.40 -13.37 5.86
N ARG A 37 26.10 -13.58 6.98
CA ARG A 37 27.27 -12.79 7.38
C ARG A 37 28.54 -13.53 6.99
N ILE A 38 29.42 -12.88 6.23
CA ILE A 38 30.72 -13.39 5.81
C ILE A 38 31.76 -12.40 6.34
N GLY A 39 32.35 -12.71 7.50
CA GLY A 39 33.25 -11.80 8.22
C GLY A 39 32.56 -10.49 8.61
N SER A 40 33.06 -9.37 8.11
CA SER A 40 32.47 -8.04 8.29
C SER A 40 31.35 -7.69 7.27
N LYS A 41 31.15 -8.51 6.22
CA LYS A 41 30.15 -8.25 5.17
C LYS A 41 28.83 -8.98 5.43
N ILE A 42 27.73 -8.33 5.07
CA ILE A 42 26.38 -8.91 5.05
C ILE A 42 25.93 -9.06 3.61
N VAL A 43 25.58 -10.28 3.21
CA VAL A 43 24.98 -10.58 1.90
C VAL A 43 23.49 -10.83 2.10
N LYS A 44 22.65 -10.18 1.30
CA LYS A 44 21.19 -10.29 1.34
C LYS A 44 20.69 -10.93 0.04
N LYS A 45 19.85 -11.94 0.16
CA LYS A 45 19.15 -12.54 -0.97
C LYS A 45 17.67 -12.17 -0.88
N TYR A 46 17.13 -11.67 -1.98
CA TYR A 46 15.74 -11.27 -2.09
C TYR A 46 14.98 -12.21 -3.03
N ASP A 47 13.67 -12.30 -2.84
CA ASP A 47 12.80 -13.05 -3.75
C ASP A 47 12.47 -12.27 -5.04
N LYS A 48 11.69 -12.91 -5.92
CA LYS A 48 11.12 -12.24 -7.10
C LYS A 48 10.08 -11.20 -6.64
N SER A 49 10.12 -10.03 -7.25
CA SER A 49 9.18 -8.95 -6.99
C SER A 49 7.74 -9.38 -7.34
N LYS A 50 6.84 -9.29 -6.36
CA LYS A 50 5.40 -9.59 -6.53
C LYS A 50 4.57 -8.66 -5.68
N THR A 51 3.38 -8.29 -6.15
CA THR A 51 2.44 -7.51 -5.34
C THR A 51 1.88 -8.37 -4.20
N PRO A 52 1.48 -7.79 -3.06
CA PRO A 52 0.79 -8.54 -2.01
C PRO A 52 -0.43 -9.32 -2.55
N TYR A 53 -1.20 -8.73 -3.46
CA TYR A 53 -2.28 -9.40 -4.18
C TYR A 53 -1.82 -10.68 -4.89
N GLN A 54 -0.79 -10.60 -5.73
CA GLN A 54 -0.26 -11.77 -6.45
C GLN A 54 0.15 -12.89 -5.49
N ARG A 55 0.77 -12.54 -4.36
CA ARG A 55 1.17 -13.52 -3.34
C ARG A 55 -0.02 -14.22 -2.70
N VAL A 56 -1.13 -13.50 -2.48
CA VAL A 56 -2.37 -14.08 -1.96
C VAL A 56 -2.99 -15.04 -2.99
N ILE A 57 -2.98 -14.68 -4.27
CA ILE A 57 -3.48 -15.54 -5.34
C ILE A 57 -2.68 -16.85 -5.43
N GLU A 58 -1.36 -16.77 -5.29
CA GLU A 58 -0.45 -17.93 -5.33
C GLU A 58 -0.42 -18.75 -4.03
N SER A 59 -0.90 -18.22 -2.91
CA SER A 59 -0.81 -18.89 -1.61
C SER A 59 -1.80 -20.05 -1.52
N GLU A 60 -1.32 -21.25 -1.18
CA GLU A 60 -2.15 -22.44 -0.95
C GLU A 60 -2.98 -22.35 0.35
N HIS A 61 -2.58 -21.50 1.30
CA HIS A 61 -3.23 -21.34 2.60
C HIS A 61 -4.46 -20.43 2.58
N ILE A 62 -4.79 -19.84 1.43
CA ILE A 62 -5.91 -18.90 1.31
C ILE A 62 -7.07 -19.59 0.58
N PRO A 63 -8.28 -19.61 1.18
CA PRO A 63 -9.46 -20.19 0.54
C PRO A 63 -9.75 -19.57 -0.83
N HIS A 64 -10.17 -20.39 -1.79
CA HIS A 64 -10.49 -19.96 -3.15
C HIS A 64 -11.52 -18.82 -3.20
N LYS A 65 -12.54 -18.88 -2.34
CA LYS A 65 -13.55 -17.81 -2.21
C LYS A 65 -12.95 -16.43 -1.97
N ASN A 66 -11.90 -16.34 -1.13
CA ASN A 66 -11.25 -15.06 -0.84
C ASN A 66 -10.43 -14.59 -2.05
N LYS A 67 -9.83 -15.50 -2.82
CA LYS A 67 -9.10 -15.18 -4.05
C LYS A 67 -10.04 -14.65 -5.13
N GLU A 68 -11.22 -15.26 -5.29
CA GLU A 68 -12.25 -14.81 -6.23
C GLU A 68 -12.72 -13.39 -5.89
N GLN A 69 -13.00 -13.09 -4.62
CA GLN A 69 -13.36 -11.75 -4.18
C GLN A 69 -12.27 -10.72 -4.51
N LEU A 70 -11.00 -11.06 -4.29
CA LEU A 70 -9.88 -10.18 -4.62
C LEU A 70 -9.70 -10.00 -6.14
N GLN A 71 -9.97 -11.04 -6.94
CA GLN A 71 -9.95 -10.95 -8.40
C GLN A 71 -11.07 -10.04 -8.93
N GLN A 72 -12.29 -10.18 -8.42
CA GLN A 72 -13.42 -9.31 -8.76
C GLN A 72 -13.12 -7.87 -8.38
N GLN A 73 -12.56 -7.65 -7.18
CA GLN A 73 -12.14 -6.33 -6.76
C GLN A 73 -11.07 -5.77 -7.70
N TYR A 74 -10.02 -6.54 -8.01
CA TYR A 74 -8.95 -6.11 -8.91
C TYR A 74 -9.46 -5.70 -10.29
N ALA A 75 -10.43 -6.43 -10.85
CA ALA A 75 -11.04 -6.13 -12.15
C ALA A 75 -11.75 -4.76 -12.19
N LEU A 76 -12.20 -4.26 -11.03
CA LEU A 76 -12.88 -2.97 -10.90
C LEU A 76 -11.91 -1.82 -10.59
N LEU A 77 -10.64 -2.09 -10.26
CA LEU A 77 -9.69 -1.06 -9.87
C LEU A 77 -9.02 -0.41 -11.07
N ASN A 78 -9.02 0.93 -11.09
CA ASN A 78 -8.23 1.72 -12.02
C ASN A 78 -7.03 2.35 -11.30
N PRO A 79 -5.78 1.95 -11.60
CA PRO A 79 -4.59 2.47 -10.90
C PRO A 79 -4.39 3.98 -11.11
N ALA A 80 -4.78 4.51 -12.26
CA ALA A 80 -4.68 5.95 -12.52
C ALA A 80 -5.69 6.75 -11.70
N GLU A 81 -6.91 6.21 -11.53
CA GLU A 81 -7.94 6.81 -10.68
C GLU A 81 -7.54 6.79 -9.21
N LEU A 82 -7.04 5.65 -8.72
CA LEU A 82 -6.53 5.54 -7.36
C LEU A 82 -5.42 6.57 -7.10
N LYS A 83 -4.48 6.72 -8.05
CA LYS A 83 -3.39 7.70 -7.94
C LYS A 83 -3.90 9.14 -7.90
N ARG A 84 -4.89 9.50 -8.72
CA ARG A 84 -5.54 10.84 -8.65
C ARG A 84 -6.21 11.08 -7.31
N GLY A 85 -6.92 10.08 -6.77
CA GLY A 85 -7.55 10.16 -5.45
C GLY A 85 -6.52 10.38 -4.33
N ILE A 86 -5.41 9.65 -4.37
CA ILE A 86 -4.29 9.79 -3.42
C ILE A 86 -3.73 11.22 -3.46
N ILE A 87 -3.37 11.74 -4.64
CA ILE A 87 -2.79 13.07 -4.78
C ILE A 87 -3.75 14.14 -4.24
N ARG A 88 -5.03 14.08 -4.64
CA ARG A 88 -6.05 15.03 -4.18
C ARG A 88 -6.18 15.06 -2.65
N LEU A 89 -6.15 13.89 -2.00
CA LEU A 89 -6.26 13.80 -0.55
C LEU A 89 -4.98 14.23 0.18
N GLN A 90 -3.82 13.97 -0.42
CA GLN A 90 -2.54 14.49 0.08
C GLN A 90 -2.50 16.03 0.04
N ASP A 91 -2.93 16.62 -1.08
CA ASP A 91 -3.01 18.08 -1.21
C ASP A 91 -3.98 18.68 -0.19
N LYS A 92 -5.17 18.08 -0.04
CA LYS A 92 -6.16 18.49 0.97
C LYS A 92 -5.59 18.41 2.39
N LEU A 93 -4.92 17.31 2.73
CA LEU A 93 -4.30 17.13 4.04
C LEU A 93 -3.21 18.20 4.25
N HIS A 94 -2.38 18.46 3.24
CA HIS A 94 -1.35 19.50 3.30
C HIS A 94 -1.97 20.88 3.55
N THR A 95 -3.04 21.25 2.85
CA THR A 95 -3.71 22.54 3.04
C THR A 95 -4.24 22.72 4.46
N LEU A 96 -4.92 21.72 5.03
CA LEU A 96 -5.43 21.75 6.40
C LEU A 96 -4.31 21.97 7.42
N VAL A 97 -3.22 21.24 7.22
CA VAL A 97 -2.03 21.23 8.05
C VAL A 97 -1.31 22.60 7.98
N THR A 98 -1.20 23.21 6.80
CA THR A 98 -0.65 24.57 6.67
C THR A 98 -1.56 25.64 7.24
N ALA A 99 -2.88 25.50 7.12
CA ALA A 99 -3.83 26.45 7.68
C ALA A 99 -3.76 26.51 9.21
N LYS A 100 -3.49 25.38 9.87
CA LYS A 100 -3.24 25.29 11.32
C LYS A 100 -1.94 25.98 11.77
N LYS A 101 -0.98 26.15 10.86
CA LYS A 101 0.34 26.74 11.16
C LYS A 101 0.34 28.26 11.17
N HIS A 102 -0.76 28.89 10.74
CA HIS A 102 -1.02 30.32 10.83
C HIS A 102 -2.04 30.58 11.95
#